data_AF-A0A432ZYD6-F1
#
_entry.id   AF-A0A432ZYD6-F1
#
_cell.length_a   1.000
_cell.length_b   1.000
_cell.length_c   1.000
_cell.angle_alpha   90.00
_cell.angle_beta   90.00
_cell.angle_gamma   90.00
#
_symmetry.space_group_name_H-M   'P 1'
#
loop_
_entity.id
_entity.type
_entity.pdbx_description
1 polymer ?
#
loop_
_entity_poly.entity_id
_entity_poly.type
_entity_poly.pdbx_seq_one_letter_code
_entity_poly.pdbx_strand_id
1 'polypeptide(L)'
;MALKPIPTGATFCMLTISAFNAYSTLRLWSLSRGTLLQELSGGHTSFIYCVAVLPSGEYVSSGEDGSIRIWRAGQLVQTILQPCISVWTVTTLPNGDIACGGSDGVVRVFTRSEERTADSETVKVGT
;
A
#
# COMPACT_ATOMS: atom_id res chain seq x y z
N MET A 1 -6.32 -1.59 -26.75
CA MET A 1 -6.27 -0.21 -26.23
C MET A 1 -5.25 -0.19 -25.12
N ALA A 2 -4.02 0.25 -25.38
CA ALA A 2 -2.93 0.24 -24.41
C ALA A 2 -3.00 1.51 -23.55
N LEU A 3 -3.10 1.36 -22.23
CA LEU A 3 -3.01 2.48 -21.29
C LEU A 3 -1.59 3.04 -21.33
N LYS A 4 -1.46 4.33 -21.66
CA LYS A 4 -0.17 5.03 -21.68
C LYS A 4 0.40 5.13 -20.26
N PRO A 5 1.74 5.13 -20.09
CA PRO A 5 2.36 5.39 -18.81
C PRO A 5 1.97 6.77 -18.29
N ILE A 6 1.61 6.86 -17.02
CA ILE A 6 1.28 8.13 -16.37
C ILE A 6 2.61 8.89 -16.15
N PRO A 7 2.79 10.12 -16.67
CA PRO A 7 4.02 10.88 -16.48
C PRO A 7 4.20 11.26 -15.00
N THR A 8 5.45 11.28 -14.54
CA THR A 8 5.91 11.55 -13.17
C THR A 8 5.72 12.99 -12.68
N GLY A 9 4.69 13.70 -13.15
CA GLY A 9 4.43 15.09 -12.77
C GLY A 9 2.95 15.42 -12.82
N ALA A 10 2.37 15.61 -11.65
CA ALA A 10 1.03 16.17 -11.41
C ALA A 10 -0.16 15.42 -12.03
N THR A 11 -0.76 14.51 -11.26
CA THR A 11 -2.20 14.54 -10.97
C THR A 11 -2.37 13.82 -9.64
N PHE A 12 -2.46 14.59 -8.55
CA PHE A 12 -2.87 14.02 -7.26
C PHE A 12 -4.20 13.31 -7.49
N CYS A 13 -4.31 12.08 -6.99
CA CYS A 13 -5.56 11.35 -7.00
C CYS A 13 -6.09 11.46 -5.57
N MET A 14 -7.31 11.95 -5.40
CA MET A 14 -7.97 11.77 -4.12
C MET A 14 -8.22 10.27 -3.98
N LEU A 15 -7.73 9.67 -2.90
CA LEU A 15 -8.14 8.33 -2.52
C LEU A 15 -9.28 8.47 -1.53
N THR A 16 -10.47 8.01 -1.90
CA THR A 16 -11.58 7.93 -0.97
C THR A 16 -11.66 6.54 -0.38
N ILE A 17 -11.89 6.47 0.93
CA ILE A 17 -12.15 5.23 1.67
C ILE A 17 -13.65 5.24 1.97
N SER A 18 -14.39 4.28 1.42
CA SER A 18 -15.78 4.06 1.82
C SER A 18 -15.92 2.66 2.39
N ALA A 19 -16.39 2.57 3.62
CA ALA A 19 -16.83 1.32 4.22
C ALA A 19 -18.29 1.10 3.80
N PHE A 20 -18.56 0.09 2.97
CA PHE A 20 -19.92 -0.35 2.67
C PHE A 20 -19.98 -1.85 2.87
N ASN A 21 -20.53 -2.30 4.01
CA ASN A 21 -20.59 -3.71 4.42
C ASN A 21 -19.19 -4.36 4.53
N ALA A 22 -18.62 -4.37 5.75
CA ALA A 22 -17.40 -5.10 6.18
C ALA A 22 -16.11 -4.98 5.32
N TYR A 23 -16.14 -4.30 4.17
CA TYR A 23 -15.03 -4.14 3.26
C TYR A 23 -14.89 -2.66 2.90
N SER A 24 -13.67 -2.17 3.00
CA SER A 24 -13.29 -0.80 2.66
C SER A 24 -12.82 -0.75 1.23
N THR A 25 -13.47 0.02 0.36
CA THR A 25 -13.05 0.16 -1.04
C THR A 25 -12.07 1.32 -1.20
N LEU A 26 -11.05 1.11 -2.04
CA LEU A 26 -10.11 2.15 -2.48
C LEU A 26 -10.56 2.65 -3.86
N ARG A 27 -10.71 3.96 -4.00
CA ARG A 27 -11.13 4.59 -5.26
C ARG A 27 -10.15 5.66 -5.69
N LEU A 28 -9.69 5.56 -6.94
CA LEU A 28 -8.81 6.52 -7.59
C LEU A 28 -9.63 7.54 -8.37
N TRP A 29 -9.43 8.83 -8.11
CA TRP A 29 -10.16 9.91 -8.78
C TRP A 29 -9.24 10.81 -9.57
N SER A 30 -9.75 11.31 -10.71
CA SER A 30 -9.13 12.40 -11.44
C SER A 30 -9.49 13.72 -10.77
N LEU A 31 -8.50 14.49 -10.32
CA LEU A 31 -8.76 15.84 -9.80
C LEU A 31 -9.22 16.80 -10.89
N SER A 32 -8.64 16.71 -12.09
CA SER A 32 -8.98 17.63 -13.18
C SER A 32 -10.38 17.43 -13.72
N ARG A 33 -10.89 16.20 -13.67
CA ARG A 33 -12.21 15.84 -14.23
C ARG A 33 -13.26 15.59 -13.15
N GLY A 34 -12.86 15.41 -11.89
CA GLY A 34 -13.76 15.00 -10.81
C GLY A 34 -14.36 13.60 -11.01
N THR A 35 -13.78 12.77 -11.88
CA THR A 35 -14.34 11.46 -12.25
C THR A 35 -13.59 10.32 -11.59
N LEU A 36 -14.32 9.28 -11.19
CA LEU A 36 -13.73 8.01 -10.76
C LEU A 36 -12.96 7.40 -11.93
N LEU A 37 -11.67 7.15 -11.73
CA LEU A 37 -10.79 6.52 -12.71
C LEU A 37 -10.74 5.01 -12.52
N GLN A 38 -10.67 4.57 -11.27
CA GLN A 38 -10.48 3.16 -10.95
C GLN A 38 -10.98 2.84 -9.54
N GLU A 39 -11.60 1.68 -9.39
CA GLU A 39 -11.88 1.08 -8.08
C GLU A 39 -10.92 -0.10 -7.87
N LEU A 40 -10.28 -0.15 -6.71
CA LEU A 40 -9.44 -1.29 -6.32
C LEU A 40 -10.32 -2.29 -5.57
N SER A 41 -10.67 -3.35 -6.29
CA SER A 41 -11.66 -4.35 -5.85
C SER A 41 -11.02 -5.39 -4.93
N GLY A 42 -11.74 -5.81 -3.88
CA GLY A 42 -11.23 -6.74 -2.87
C GLY A 42 -10.49 -6.05 -1.71
N GLY A 43 -10.94 -4.84 -1.34
CA GLY A 43 -10.38 -3.96 -0.32
C GLY A 43 -10.06 -4.56 1.06
N HIS A 44 -9.57 -3.73 1.97
CA HIS A 44 -9.31 -4.13 3.36
C HIS A 44 -10.61 -4.57 4.05
N THR A 45 -10.52 -5.51 5.00
CA THR A 45 -11.70 -6.00 5.75
C THR A 45 -12.09 -5.09 6.91
N SER A 46 -11.42 -3.95 7.07
CA SER A 46 -11.77 -2.88 7.99
C SER A 46 -11.16 -1.57 7.49
N PHE A 47 -11.11 -0.52 8.32
CA PHE A 47 -10.63 0.81 7.95
C PHE A 47 -9.26 0.76 7.26
N ILE A 48 -9.12 1.64 6.28
CA ILE A 48 -7.85 1.91 5.61
C ILE A 48 -7.27 3.14 6.27
N TYR A 49 -6.00 3.10 6.66
CA TYR A 49 -5.36 4.22 7.34
C TYR A 49 -4.46 5.02 6.43
N CYS A 50 -3.81 4.37 5.48
CA CYS A 50 -2.81 5.02 4.65
C CYS A 50 -2.76 4.42 3.24
N VAL A 51 -2.34 5.25 2.27
CA VAL A 51 -2.00 4.83 0.91
C VAL A 51 -0.72 5.53 0.46
N ALA A 52 0.10 4.82 -0.31
CA ALA A 52 1.30 5.33 -0.96
C ALA A 52 1.40 4.79 -2.40
N VAL A 53 2.25 5.42 -3.22
CA VAL A 53 2.47 5.02 -4.62
C VAL A 53 3.93 4.66 -4.78
N LEU A 54 4.20 3.42 -5.20
CA LEU A 54 5.55 2.98 -5.51
C LEU A 54 6.08 3.70 -6.76
N PRO A 55 7.41 3.89 -6.87
CA PRO A 55 8.02 4.45 -8.08
C PRO A 55 7.66 3.68 -9.37
N SER A 56 7.37 2.38 -9.24
CA SER A 56 6.93 1.50 -10.33
C SER A 56 5.44 1.64 -10.69
N GLY A 57 4.67 2.45 -9.95
CA GLY A 57 3.28 2.79 -10.23
C GLY A 57 2.23 1.93 -9.52
N GLU A 58 2.62 0.89 -8.78
CA GLU A 58 1.68 0.18 -7.89
C GLU A 58 1.27 1.05 -6.70
N TYR A 59 0.03 0.87 -6.24
CA TYR A 59 -0.43 1.46 -4.99
C TYR A 59 -0.15 0.51 -3.83
N VAL A 60 0.14 1.07 -2.66
CA VAL A 60 0.31 0.35 -1.41
C VAL A 60 -0.66 0.92 -0.40
N SER A 61 -1.45 0.08 0.27
CA SER A 61 -2.37 0.53 1.32
C SER A 61 -2.12 -0.22 2.63
N SER A 62 -2.44 0.42 3.75
CA SER A 62 -2.43 -0.18 5.08
C SER A 62 -3.80 -0.07 5.74
N GLY A 63 -4.13 -1.02 6.62
CA GLY A 63 -5.43 -1.04 7.26
C GLY A 63 -5.44 -1.59 8.68
N GLU A 64 -6.62 -1.47 9.28
CA GLU A 64 -6.97 -2.01 10.59
C GLU A 64 -7.08 -3.53 10.59
N ASP A 65 -7.12 -4.19 9.44
CA ASP A 65 -7.07 -5.65 9.33
C ASP A 65 -5.65 -6.22 9.49
N GLY A 66 -4.72 -5.44 10.06
CA GLY A 66 -3.33 -5.84 10.28
C GLY A 66 -2.54 -6.08 8.99
N SER A 67 -3.03 -5.63 7.83
CA SER A 67 -2.41 -5.93 6.53
C SER A 67 -1.86 -4.71 5.81
N ILE A 68 -0.84 -4.97 4.98
CA ILE A 68 -0.41 -4.11 3.88
C ILE A 68 -0.83 -4.78 2.58
N ARG A 69 -1.40 -4.03 1.65
CA ARG A 69 -1.84 -4.55 0.35
C ARG A 69 -1.18 -3.79 -0.79
N ILE A 70 -0.76 -4.53 -1.81
CA ILE A 70 -0.16 -3.99 -3.03
C ILE A 70 -1.14 -4.17 -4.17
N TRP A 71 -1.35 -3.11 -4.94
CA TRP A 71 -2.34 -3.03 -6.00
C TRP A 71 -1.67 -2.69 -7.32
N ARG A 72 -1.99 -3.46 -8.36
CA ARG A 72 -1.52 -3.22 -9.72
C ARG A 72 -2.71 -3.24 -10.67
N ALA A 73 -2.84 -2.18 -11.47
CA ALA A 73 -3.91 -2.06 -12.47
C ALA A 73 -5.32 -2.36 -11.92
N GLY A 74 -5.62 -1.90 -10.69
CA GLY A 74 -6.95 -2.07 -10.08
C GLY A 74 -7.16 -3.38 -9.34
N GLN A 75 -6.16 -4.27 -9.35
CA GLN A 75 -6.24 -5.60 -8.76
C GLN A 75 -5.30 -5.73 -7.56
N LEU A 76 -5.75 -6.46 -6.54
CA LEU A 76 -4.91 -6.88 -5.42
C LEU A 76 -3.90 -7.91 -5.92
N VAL A 77 -2.61 -7.59 -5.83
CA VAL A 77 -1.53 -8.51 -6.26
C VAL A 77 -0.79 -9.15 -5.11
N GLN A 78 -0.81 -8.53 -3.93
CA GLN A 78 -0.15 -9.08 -2.75
C GLN A 78 -0.79 -8.55 -1.47
N THR A 79 -0.93 -9.43 -0.48
CA THR A 79 -1.30 -9.09 0.89
C THR A 79 -0.14 -9.52 1.80
N ILE A 80 0.31 -8.61 2.66
CA ILE A 80 1.36 -8.85 3.64
C ILE A 80 0.71 -8.67 5.01
N LEU A 81 0.56 -9.78 5.74
CA LEU A 81 0.05 -9.76 7.11
C LEU A 81 1.16 -9.40 8.09
N GLN A 82 0.86 -8.47 8.98
CA GLN A 82 1.75 -8.09 10.07
C GLN A 82 1.31 -8.77 11.37
N PRO A 83 2.23 -9.08 12.29
CA PRO A 83 1.89 -9.58 13.62
C PRO A 83 1.44 -8.42 14.53
N CYS A 84 0.48 -7.63 14.08
CA CYS A 84 -0.12 -6.50 14.80
C CYS A 84 -1.62 -6.43 14.52
N ILE A 85 -2.34 -5.74 15.39
CA ILE A 85 -3.78 -5.55 15.24
C ILE A 85 -4.09 -4.59 14.09
N SER A 86 -3.29 -3.52 13.93
CA SER A 86 -3.51 -2.54 12.86
C SER A 86 -2.20 -1.97 12.31
N VAL A 87 -2.19 -1.64 11.02
CA VAL A 87 -1.07 -0.96 10.34
C VAL A 87 -1.47 0.48 10.03
N TRP A 88 -1.03 1.42 10.85
CA TRP A 88 -1.47 2.81 10.79
C TRP A 88 -0.88 3.60 9.63
N THR A 89 0.34 3.25 9.20
CA THR A 89 1.03 4.02 8.17
C THR A 89 1.83 3.12 7.25
N VAL A 90 1.93 3.55 6.00
CA VAL A 90 2.81 2.96 5.00
C VAL A 90 3.46 4.06 4.16
N THR A 91 4.72 3.89 3.82
CA THR A 91 5.45 4.80 2.94
C THR A 91 6.30 4.00 1.95
N THR A 92 6.56 4.59 0.79
CA THR A 92 7.35 4.00 -0.29
C THR A 92 8.67 4.71 -0.40
N LEU A 93 9.75 3.95 -0.50
CA LEU A 93 11.10 4.48 -0.64
C LEU A 93 11.47 4.65 -2.13
N PRO A 94 12.41 5.56 -2.47
CA PRO A 94 12.84 5.78 -3.85
C PRO A 94 13.41 4.53 -4.54
N ASN A 95 13.95 3.58 -3.77
CA ASN A 95 14.48 2.31 -4.25
C ASN A 95 13.41 1.23 -4.48
N GLY A 96 12.12 1.55 -4.29
CA GLY A 96 11.00 0.63 -4.45
C GLY A 96 10.68 -0.23 -3.22
N ASP A 97 11.39 -0.03 -2.10
CA ASP A 97 11.06 -0.69 -0.83
C ASP A 97 9.85 -0.01 -0.16
N ILE A 98 9.25 -0.69 0.81
CA ILE A 98 8.08 -0.22 1.57
C ILE A 98 8.44 -0.21 3.05
N ALA A 99 8.11 0.86 3.76
CA ALA A 99 8.18 0.89 5.23
C ALA A 99 6.78 1.08 5.83
N CYS A 100 6.53 0.47 6.98
CA CYS A 100 5.26 0.59 7.70
C CYS A 100 5.45 0.69 9.21
N GLY A 101 4.47 1.28 9.88
CA GLY A 101 4.35 1.28 11.34
C GLY A 101 3.01 0.68 11.76
N GLY A 102 3.07 -0.27 12.69
CA GLY A 102 1.90 -0.96 13.24
C GLY A 102 1.64 -0.65 14.71
N SER A 103 0.50 -1.13 15.21
CA SER A 103 0.07 -0.98 16.60
C SER A 103 0.93 -1.74 17.61
N ASP A 104 1.83 -2.59 17.14
CA ASP A 104 2.79 -3.33 17.95
C ASP A 104 4.05 -2.52 18.28
N GLY A 105 4.12 -1.26 17.84
CA GLY A 105 5.27 -0.38 18.07
C GLY A 105 6.49 -0.72 17.22
N VAL A 106 6.36 -1.62 16.23
CA VAL A 106 7.48 -2.05 15.38
C VAL A 106 7.36 -1.39 14.00
N VAL A 107 8.47 -0.80 13.55
CA VAL A 107 8.64 -0.37 12.16
C VAL A 107 9.23 -1.52 11.36
N ARG A 108 8.64 -1.83 10.22
CA ARG A 108 9.13 -2.88 9.30
C ARG A 108 9.42 -2.29 7.94
N VAL A 109 10.44 -2.84 7.29
CA VAL A 109 10.84 -2.50 5.93
C VAL A 109 10.78 -3.77 5.08
N PHE A 110 10.08 -3.69 3.95
CA PHE A 110 9.93 -4.76 2.98
C PHE A 110 10.68 -4.39 1.70
N THR A 111 11.55 -5.28 1.26
CA THR A 111 12.29 -5.13 0.01
C THR A 111 11.95 -6.26 -0.96
N ARG A 112 12.01 -5.96 -2.25
CA ARG A 112 11.98 -6.97 -3.33
C ARG A 112 13.40 -7.43 -3.73
N SER A 113 14.43 -6.82 -3.16
CA SER A 113 15.82 -7.09 -3.49
C SER A 113 16.44 -8.04 -2.48
N GLU A 114 16.79 -9.25 -2.92
CA GLU A 114 17.49 -10.24 -2.09
C GLU A 114 18.81 -9.68 -1.54
N GLU A 115 19.53 -8.89 -2.34
CA GLU A 115 20.79 -8.25 -1.94
C GLU A 115 20.66 -7.25 -0.78
N ARG A 116 19.42 -6.82 -0.44
CA ARG A 116 19.12 -5.94 0.69
C ARG A 116 18.48 -6.68 1.87
N THR A 117 18.42 -8.00 1.80
CA THR A 117 17.98 -8.84 2.90
C THR A 117 19.20 -9.35 3.66
N ALA A 118 19.11 -9.32 4.98
CA ALA A 118 20.12 -9.89 5.86
C ALA A 118 19.77 -11.36 6.12
N ASP A 119 20.77 -12.25 6.08
CA ASP A 119 20.58 -13.65 6.44
C ASP A 119 20.11 -13.76 7.90
N SER A 120 19.32 -14.78 8.22
CA SER A 120 18.78 -14.99 9.57
C SER A 120 19.84 -15.03 10.67
N GLU A 121 21.07 -15.43 10.33
CA GLU A 121 22.22 -15.47 11.25
C GLU A 121 22.81 -14.09 11.54
N THR A 122 22.61 -13.13 10.65
CA THR A 122 23.13 -11.75 10.76
C THR A 122 22.13 -10.79 11.41
N VAL A 123 20.84 -11.16 11.45
CA VAL A 123 19.80 -10.38 12.13
C VAL A 123 20.03 -10.43 13.64
N LYS A 124 20.58 -9.34 14.18
CA LYS A 124 20.63 -9.14 15.64
C LYS A 124 19.21 -8.88 16.12
N VAL A 125 18.58 -9.90 16.73
CA VAL A 125 17.34 -9.71 17.46
C VAL A 125 17.67 -8.86 18.67
N GLY A 126 17.27 -7.59 18.66
CA GLY A 126 17.39 -6.73 19.83
C GLY A 126 16.56 -7.33 20.97
N THR A 127 17.22 -7.73 22.05
CA THR A 127 16.61 -8.09 23.33
C THR A 127 16.03 -6.87 24.01
#